data_AF-A0A1W9IM89-F1
#
_entry.id   AF-A0A1W9IM89-F1
#
_cell.length_a   1.000
_cell.length_b   1.000
_cell.length_c   1.000
_cell.angle_alpha   90.00
_cell.angle_beta   90.00
_cell.angle_gamma   90.00
#
_symmetry.space_group_name_H-M   'P 1'
#
loop_
_entity.id
_entity.type
_entity.pdbx_description
1 polymer ?
#
loop_
_entity_poly.entity_id
_entity_poly.type
_entity_poly.pdbx_seq_one_letter_code
_entity_poly.pdbx_strand_id
1 'polypeptide(L)'
;MFPDGCRDLILTVDASSRPDWHISDLHLSPLYLAVESGIAFYGLRLHPGVAIDEARLLADVHARQPDAAEMTALVEEHCRRSPSISEAIDCLAESMSVAQAASRLGVSIRTLQRLFGAHGQMPPEFWLLLSRARRAAAMTALDASLADVAAAAGYSDQAHMTREFARWFELSPGRFRTQRAARELIDQPGLGTDVQISTRMPLGSLT
;
A
#
# COMPACT_ATOMS: atom_id res chain seq x y z
N MET A 1 -9.14 2.19 -3.96
CA MET A 1 -7.73 2.22 -3.49
C MET A 1 -6.98 1.08 -4.16
N PHE A 2 -5.76 1.32 -4.64
CA PHE A 2 -4.93 0.26 -5.23
C PHE A 2 -3.98 -0.34 -4.18
N PRO A 3 -3.60 -1.62 -4.32
CA PRO A 3 -2.55 -2.21 -3.51
C PRO A 3 -1.26 -1.38 -3.53
N ASP A 4 -0.76 -1.06 -2.34
CA ASP A 4 0.50 -0.34 -2.13
C ASP A 4 1.38 -0.94 -1.03
N GLY A 5 0.90 -1.99 -0.38
CA GLY A 5 1.62 -2.69 0.68
C GLY A 5 1.47 -2.02 2.04
N CYS A 6 0.70 -0.93 2.12
CA CYS A 6 0.36 -0.26 3.37
C CYS A 6 -0.90 -0.88 3.98
N ARG A 7 -1.08 -0.58 5.25
CA ARG A 7 -2.36 -0.68 5.97
C ARG A 7 -2.66 0.69 6.54
N ASP A 8 -3.90 0.97 6.82
CA ASP A 8 -4.35 2.28 7.27
C ASP A 8 -5.17 2.12 8.54
N LEU A 9 -4.95 2.98 9.53
CA LEU A 9 -5.91 3.18 10.61
C LEU A 9 -6.93 4.20 10.13
N ILE A 10 -8.20 3.81 10.09
CA ILE A 10 -9.28 4.57 9.48
C ILE A 10 -10.31 4.90 10.54
N LEU A 11 -10.65 6.18 10.64
CA LEU A 11 -11.83 6.68 11.32
C LEU A 11 -12.93 6.92 10.30
N THR A 12 -14.05 6.26 10.52
CA THR A 12 -15.32 6.56 9.86
C THR A 12 -16.17 7.38 10.81
N VAL A 13 -16.74 8.48 10.34
CA VAL A 13 -17.71 9.29 11.09
C VAL A 13 -19.01 9.31 10.30
N ASP A 14 -20.05 8.72 10.86
CA ASP A 14 -21.38 8.70 10.23
C ASP A 14 -22.11 10.05 10.35
N ALA A 15 -23.29 10.16 9.72
CA ALA A 15 -24.12 11.36 9.78
C ALA A 15 -24.58 11.74 11.21
N SER A 16 -24.51 10.81 12.17
CA SER A 16 -24.80 11.03 13.59
C SER A 16 -23.55 11.45 14.38
N SER A 17 -22.44 11.73 13.69
CA SER A 17 -21.14 12.06 14.27
C SER A 17 -20.57 10.97 15.19
N ARG A 18 -20.94 9.71 14.98
CA ARG A 18 -20.39 8.59 15.76
C ARG A 18 -19.08 8.12 15.13
N PRO A 19 -17.96 8.12 15.89
CA PRO A 19 -16.69 7.60 15.40
C PRO A 19 -16.66 6.07 15.44
N ASP A 20 -16.14 5.48 14.36
CA ASP A 20 -15.86 4.05 14.23
C ASP A 20 -14.44 3.85 13.70
N TRP A 21 -13.60 3.17 14.47
CA TRP A 21 -12.19 2.97 14.14
C TRP A 21 -11.94 1.54 13.67
N HIS A 22 -11.23 1.41 12.55
CA HIS A 22 -10.79 0.10 12.05
C HIS A 22 -9.42 0.20 11.39
N ILE A 23 -8.75 -0.94 11.28
CA ILE A 23 -7.48 -1.05 10.55
C ILE A 23 -7.77 -1.78 9.25
N SER A 24 -7.32 -1.23 8.13
CA SER A 24 -7.51 -1.83 6.82
C SER A 24 -6.71 -3.13 6.68
N ASP A 25 -7.21 -4.05 5.88
CA ASP A 25 -6.46 -5.25 5.51
C ASP A 25 -5.30 -4.90 4.57
N LEU A 26 -4.34 -5.83 4.45
CA LEU A 26 -3.37 -5.77 3.38
C LEU A 26 -4.03 -6.17 2.05
N HIS A 27 -4.38 -5.17 1.23
CA HIS A 27 -5.08 -5.40 -0.03
C HIS A 27 -4.20 -6.08 -1.07
N LEU A 28 -4.68 -7.20 -1.61
CA LEU A 28 -4.01 -7.95 -2.69
C LEU A 28 -4.60 -7.61 -4.08
N SER A 29 -5.69 -6.85 -4.11
CA SER A 29 -6.40 -6.36 -5.29
C SER A 29 -7.03 -5.00 -4.97
N PRO A 30 -7.57 -4.27 -5.96
CA PRO A 30 -8.23 -2.99 -5.71
C PRO A 30 -9.39 -3.11 -4.73
N LEU A 31 -9.47 -2.17 -3.80
CA LEU A 31 -10.62 -2.00 -2.91
C LEU A 31 -11.52 -0.88 -3.46
N TYR A 32 -12.79 -1.21 -3.65
CA TYR A 32 -13.84 -0.24 -3.99
C TYR A 32 -14.71 0.01 -2.77
N LEU A 33 -14.69 1.25 -2.28
CA LEU A 33 -15.52 1.68 -1.15
C LEU A 33 -16.69 2.48 -1.71
N ALA A 34 -17.92 1.98 -1.48
CA ALA A 34 -19.11 2.79 -1.66
C ALA A 34 -19.25 3.68 -0.42
N VAL A 35 -19.15 5.00 -0.62
CA VAL A 35 -19.29 5.98 0.45
C VAL A 35 -20.70 6.55 0.38
N GLU A 36 -21.48 6.34 1.44
CA GLU A 36 -22.78 7.00 1.57
C GLU A 36 -22.59 8.51 1.82
N SER A 37 -23.50 9.31 1.28
CA SER A 37 -23.49 10.75 1.51
C SER A 37 -23.63 11.04 3.01
N GLY A 38 -22.76 11.91 3.53
CA GLY A 38 -22.74 12.26 4.96
C GLY A 38 -21.80 11.41 5.82
N ILE A 39 -21.10 10.42 5.24
CA ILE A 39 -20.02 9.70 5.92
C ILE A 39 -18.67 10.36 5.60
N ALA A 40 -17.91 10.72 6.64
CA ALA A 40 -16.55 11.20 6.51
C ALA A 40 -15.55 10.09 6.87
N PHE A 41 -14.44 10.01 6.13
CA PHE A 41 -13.34 9.09 6.41
C PHE A 41 -12.06 9.88 6.66
N TYR A 42 -11.29 9.45 7.65
CA TYR A 42 -9.96 9.96 7.95
C TYR A 42 -9.01 8.77 8.06
N GLY A 43 -8.00 8.72 7.19
CA GLY A 43 -7.01 7.65 7.15
C GLY A 43 -5.64 8.10 7.65
N LEU A 44 -5.03 7.29 8.50
CA LEU A 44 -3.62 7.38 8.84
C LEU A 44 -2.89 6.19 8.23
N ARG A 45 -2.05 6.47 7.23
CA ARG A 45 -1.32 5.43 6.50
C ARG A 45 -0.14 4.92 7.33
N LEU A 46 -0.10 3.61 7.51
CA LEU A 46 0.96 2.92 8.23
C LEU A 46 2.01 2.41 7.25
N HIS A 47 3.27 2.39 7.67
CA HIS A 47 4.36 1.96 6.81
C HIS A 47 4.21 0.49 6.35
N PRO A 48 4.57 0.18 5.10
CA PRO A 48 4.65 -1.19 4.64
C PRO A 48 5.50 -2.08 5.54
N GLY A 49 4.95 -3.25 5.86
CA GLY A 49 5.60 -4.24 6.70
C GLY A 49 5.71 -3.90 8.19
N VAL A 50 5.00 -2.86 8.66
CA VAL A 50 4.90 -2.58 10.09
C VAL A 50 4.13 -3.69 10.80
N ALA A 51 4.59 -4.09 11.98
CA ALA A 51 3.85 -4.99 12.85
C ALA A 51 2.88 -4.15 13.69
N ILE A 52 1.62 -4.56 13.76
CA ILE A 52 0.57 -3.81 14.45
C ILE A 52 -0.01 -4.70 15.55
N ASP A 53 -0.05 -4.20 16.79
CA ASP A 53 -0.89 -4.79 17.84
C ASP A 53 -2.33 -4.28 17.67
N GLU A 54 -3.04 -4.84 16.69
CA GLU A 54 -4.34 -4.31 16.25
C GLU A 54 -5.37 -4.27 17.36
N ALA A 55 -5.42 -5.32 18.19
CA ALA A 55 -6.39 -5.40 19.28
C ALA A 55 -6.18 -4.28 20.31
N ARG A 56 -4.92 -4.00 20.67
CA ARG A 56 -4.60 -2.93 21.63
C ARG A 56 -4.76 -1.55 21.03
N LEU A 57 -4.28 -1.33 19.81
CA LEU A 57 -4.45 -0.06 19.12
C LEU A 57 -5.94 0.30 19.00
N LEU A 58 -6.77 -0.65 18.54
CA LEU A 58 -8.21 -0.43 18.41
C LEU A 58 -8.89 -0.22 19.76
N ALA A 59 -8.49 -0.94 20.81
CA ALA A 59 -9.04 -0.72 22.15
C ALA A 59 -8.75 0.70 22.65
N ASP A 60 -7.51 1.18 22.48
CA ASP A 60 -7.09 2.49 22.96
C ASP A 60 -7.72 3.64 22.17
N VAL A 61 -7.79 3.56 20.83
CA VAL A 61 -8.43 4.62 20.03
C VAL A 61 -9.94 4.69 20.32
N HIS A 62 -10.61 3.55 20.53
CA HIS A 62 -12.02 3.55 20.91
C HIS A 62 -12.25 4.12 22.32
N ALA A 63 -11.38 3.81 23.27
CA ALA A 63 -11.50 4.28 24.64
C ALA A 63 -11.18 5.77 24.79
N ARG A 64 -10.16 6.26 24.07
CA ARG A 64 -9.64 7.63 24.21
C ARG A 64 -10.27 8.63 23.26
N GLN A 65 -10.78 8.17 22.11
CA GLN A 65 -11.24 9.03 21.01
C GLN A 65 -10.21 10.13 20.69
N PRO A 66 -8.96 9.73 20.37
CA PRO A 66 -7.82 10.61 20.26
C PRO A 66 -8.00 11.65 19.16
N ASP A 67 -7.42 12.84 19.37
CA ASP A 67 -7.21 13.79 18.29
C ASP A 67 -6.05 13.36 17.37
N ALA A 68 -5.72 14.17 16.36
CA ALA A 68 -4.68 13.85 15.39
C ALA A 68 -3.28 13.72 16.01
N ALA A 69 -2.96 14.49 17.06
CA ALA A 69 -1.65 14.45 17.71
C ALA A 69 -1.53 13.20 18.59
N GLU A 70 -2.56 12.92 19.38
CA GLU A 70 -2.63 11.70 20.20
C GLU A 70 -2.63 10.44 19.34
N MET A 71 -3.24 10.50 18.16
CA MET A 71 -3.23 9.38 17.22
C MET A 71 -1.83 8.96 16.83
N THR A 72 -0.97 9.92 16.53
CA THR A 72 0.41 9.65 16.11
C THR A 72 1.15 8.92 17.22
N ALA A 73 0.98 9.34 18.47
CA ALA A 73 1.59 8.69 19.62
C ALA A 73 1.08 7.25 19.82
N LEU A 74 -0.23 7.01 19.65
CA LEU A 74 -0.81 5.66 19.74
C LEU A 74 -0.28 4.74 18.64
N VAL A 75 -0.13 5.26 17.41
CA VAL A 75 0.50 4.50 16.33
C VAL A 75 1.95 4.17 16.67
N GLU A 76 2.74 5.11 17.19
CA GLU A 76 4.13 4.84 17.58
C GLU A 76 4.23 3.81 18.73
N GLU A 77 3.27 3.81 19.64
CA GLU A 77 3.20 2.86 20.76
C GLU A 77 2.86 1.42 20.29
N HIS A 78 1.88 1.29 19.40
CA HIS A 78 1.31 -0.01 19.02
C HIS A 78 1.83 -0.57 17.70
N CYS A 79 2.47 0.25 16.87
CA CYS A 79 3.04 -0.16 15.59
C CYS A 79 4.57 -0.20 15.66
N ARG A 80 5.14 -1.40 15.49
CA ARG A 80 6.59 -1.61 15.51
C ARG A 80 7.14 -1.80 14.11
N ARG A 81 8.04 -0.90 13.71
CA ARG A 81 8.85 -1.05 12.49
C ARG A 81 10.07 -1.92 12.77
N SER A 82 10.28 -2.92 11.94
CA SER A 82 11.54 -3.68 11.94
C SER A 82 12.47 -3.13 10.86
N PRO A 83 13.65 -2.58 11.21
CA PRO A 83 14.58 -2.04 10.22
C PRO A 83 14.94 -3.06 9.13
N SER A 84 15.12 -4.33 9.50
CA SER A 84 15.46 -5.41 8.56
C SER A 84 14.32 -5.76 7.60
N ILE A 85 13.05 -5.62 8.04
CA ILE A 85 11.90 -5.80 7.14
C ILE A 85 11.78 -4.61 6.20
N SER A 86 11.89 -3.37 6.71
CA SER A 86 11.86 -2.18 5.87
C SER A 86 12.95 -2.23 4.80
N GLU A 87 14.20 -2.48 5.20
CA GLU A 87 15.33 -2.61 4.27
C GLU A 87 15.11 -3.73 3.24
N ALA A 88 14.57 -4.87 3.67
CA ALA A 88 14.29 -5.98 2.76
C ALA A 88 13.18 -5.66 1.75
N ILE A 89 12.10 -5.00 2.19
CA ILE A 89 11.01 -4.55 1.30
C ILE A 89 11.53 -3.53 0.29
N ASP A 90 12.31 -2.54 0.74
CA ASP A 90 12.90 -1.53 -0.14
C ASP A 90 13.86 -2.17 -1.16
N CYS A 91 14.69 -3.11 -0.71
CA CYS A 91 15.59 -3.85 -1.59
C CYS A 91 14.85 -4.69 -2.63
N LEU A 92 13.74 -5.34 -2.24
CA LEU A 92 12.85 -6.05 -3.18
C LEU A 92 12.22 -5.08 -4.17
N ALA A 93 11.79 -3.90 -3.72
CA ALA A 93 11.18 -2.88 -4.54
C ALA A 93 12.12 -2.31 -5.61
N GLU A 94 13.44 -2.46 -5.44
CA GLU A 94 14.47 -2.05 -6.39
C GLU A 94 15.09 -3.22 -7.18
N SER A 95 14.66 -4.45 -6.90
CA SER A 95 15.24 -5.66 -7.51
C SER A 95 14.35 -6.22 -8.62
N MET A 96 14.95 -7.04 -9.49
CA MET A 96 14.28 -7.76 -10.58
C MET A 96 13.88 -9.18 -10.17
N SER A 97 14.48 -9.73 -9.12
CA SER A 97 14.16 -11.04 -8.56
C SER A 97 14.43 -11.10 -7.06
N VAL A 98 13.79 -12.05 -6.36
CA VAL A 98 14.08 -12.33 -4.94
C VAL A 98 15.54 -12.76 -4.75
N ALA A 99 16.12 -13.47 -5.73
CA ALA A 99 17.53 -13.88 -5.68
C ALA A 99 18.47 -12.66 -5.71
N GLN A 100 18.16 -11.66 -6.54
CA GLN A 100 18.94 -10.42 -6.59
C GLN A 100 18.82 -9.63 -5.28
N ALA A 101 17.61 -9.50 -4.73
CA ALA A 101 17.41 -8.82 -3.45
C ALA A 101 18.18 -9.53 -2.32
N ALA A 102 18.07 -10.86 -2.23
CA ALA A 102 18.80 -11.64 -1.23
C ALA A 102 20.32 -11.46 -1.35
N SER A 103 20.85 -11.47 -2.58
CA SER A 103 22.26 -11.21 -2.86
C SER A 103 22.70 -9.81 -2.42
N ARG A 104 21.91 -8.76 -2.73
CA ARG A 104 22.17 -7.37 -2.31
C ARG A 104 22.16 -7.21 -0.79
N LEU A 105 21.30 -7.95 -0.09
CA LEU A 105 21.20 -7.96 1.37
C LEU A 105 22.25 -8.86 2.05
N GLY A 106 23.09 -9.57 1.28
CA GLY A 106 24.09 -10.48 1.83
C GLY A 106 23.52 -11.73 2.52
N VAL A 107 22.31 -12.16 2.14
CA VAL A 107 21.62 -13.33 2.72
C VAL A 107 21.19 -14.35 1.66
N SER A 108 20.88 -15.58 2.08
CA SER A 108 20.22 -16.54 1.20
C SER A 108 18.73 -16.23 1.04
N ILE A 109 18.11 -16.69 -0.05
CA ILE A 109 16.65 -16.60 -0.25
C ILE A 109 15.90 -17.25 0.92
N ARG A 110 16.40 -18.38 1.44
CA ARG A 110 15.79 -19.07 2.60
C ARG A 110 15.84 -18.20 3.86
N THR A 111 16.94 -17.50 4.10
CA THR A 111 17.06 -16.57 5.23
C THR A 111 16.09 -15.40 5.08
N LEU A 112 15.98 -14.85 3.87
CA LEU A 112 15.02 -13.78 3.57
C LEU A 112 13.57 -14.24 3.80
N GLN A 113 13.17 -15.40 3.27
CA GLN A 113 11.84 -15.97 3.51
C GLN A 113 11.55 -16.19 5.00
N ARG A 114 12.53 -16.70 5.76
CA ARG A 114 12.41 -16.90 7.20
C ARG A 114 12.26 -15.57 7.95
N LEU A 115 12.95 -14.51 7.53
CA LEU A 115 12.80 -13.18 8.09
C LEU A 115 11.36 -12.69 7.94
N PHE A 116 10.79 -12.73 6.72
CA PHE A 116 9.40 -12.33 6.49
C PHE A 116 8.41 -13.17 7.31
N GLY A 117 8.57 -14.49 7.31
CA GLY A 117 7.70 -15.39 8.08
C GLY A 117 7.77 -15.14 9.60
N ALA A 118 8.95 -14.88 10.15
CA ALA A 118 9.13 -14.58 11.58
C ALA A 118 8.46 -13.25 12.00
N HIS A 119 8.26 -12.33 11.05
CA HIS A 119 7.57 -11.06 11.27
C HIS A 119 6.11 -11.07 10.81
N GLY A 120 5.54 -12.25 10.47
CA GLY A 120 4.15 -12.37 10.01
C GLY A 120 3.86 -11.64 8.69
N GLN A 121 4.89 -11.38 7.89
CA GLN A 121 4.77 -10.63 6.64
C GLN A 121 4.43 -11.54 5.46
N MET A 122 3.84 -10.95 4.42
CA MET A 122 3.69 -11.61 3.13
C MET A 122 5.06 -12.06 2.58
N PRO A 123 5.14 -13.17 1.81
CA PRO A 123 6.42 -13.67 1.31
C PRO A 123 7.18 -12.63 0.48
N PRO A 124 8.53 -12.71 0.36
CA PRO A 124 9.34 -11.77 -0.42
C PRO A 124 8.86 -11.58 -1.87
N GLU A 125 8.32 -12.64 -2.48
CA GLU A 125 7.78 -12.60 -3.84
C GLU A 125 6.58 -11.65 -3.97
N PHE A 126 5.71 -11.58 -2.96
CA PHE A 126 4.57 -10.66 -2.97
C PHE A 126 5.06 -9.21 -3.11
N TRP A 127 6.02 -8.80 -2.28
CA TRP A 127 6.58 -7.46 -2.28
C TRP A 127 7.29 -7.13 -3.60
N LEU A 128 8.07 -8.06 -4.14
CA LEU A 128 8.69 -7.92 -5.45
C LEU A 128 7.65 -7.67 -6.56
N LEU A 129 6.60 -8.50 -6.61
CA LEU A 129 5.58 -8.42 -7.66
C LEU A 129 4.73 -7.15 -7.53
N LEU A 130 4.35 -6.79 -6.30
CA LEU A 130 3.63 -5.56 -6.03
C LEU A 130 4.43 -4.33 -6.47
N SER A 131 5.70 -4.23 -6.06
CA SER A 131 6.57 -3.12 -6.46
C SER A 131 6.78 -3.08 -7.96
N ARG A 132 6.94 -4.25 -8.60
CA ARG A 132 7.01 -4.35 -10.07
C ARG A 132 5.76 -3.82 -10.75
N ALA A 133 4.57 -4.21 -10.28
CA ALA A 133 3.29 -3.75 -10.81
C ALA A 133 3.13 -2.23 -10.64
N ARG A 134 3.44 -1.68 -9.46
CA ARG A 134 3.39 -0.24 -9.19
C ARG A 134 4.36 0.55 -10.05
N ARG A 135 5.58 0.05 -10.25
CA ARG A 135 6.56 0.66 -11.16
C ARG A 135 6.02 0.72 -12.59
N ALA A 136 5.45 -0.37 -13.10
CA ALA A 136 4.83 -0.38 -14.43
C ALA A 136 3.66 0.61 -14.53
N ALA A 137 2.84 0.74 -13.49
CA ALA A 137 1.75 1.71 -13.44
C ALA A 137 2.26 3.15 -13.49
N ALA A 138 3.26 3.50 -12.66
CA ALA A 138 3.89 4.82 -12.67
C ALA A 138 4.51 5.15 -14.04
N MET A 139 5.21 4.20 -14.66
CA MET A 139 5.80 4.40 -16.00
C MET A 139 4.74 4.50 -17.11
N THR A 140 3.61 3.79 -16.98
CA THR A 140 2.50 3.86 -17.94
C THR A 140 1.86 5.25 -17.97
N ALA A 141 1.91 5.98 -16.85
CA ALA A 141 1.41 7.34 -16.74
C ALA A 141 2.26 8.38 -17.52
N LEU A 142 3.48 8.01 -17.93
CA LEU A 142 4.44 8.88 -18.64
C LEU A 142 4.40 8.73 -20.17
N ASP A 143 3.31 8.19 -20.74
CA ASP A 143 3.07 8.00 -22.18
C ASP A 143 4.12 7.16 -22.96
N ALA A 144 4.94 6.37 -22.27
CA ALA A 144 5.86 5.41 -22.90
C ALA A 144 5.14 4.27 -23.65
N SER A 145 5.84 3.61 -24.58
CA SER A 145 5.30 2.41 -25.24
C SER A 145 5.10 1.28 -24.21
N LEU A 146 4.02 0.52 -24.33
CA LEU A 146 3.72 -0.54 -23.36
C LEU A 146 4.75 -1.68 -23.37
N ALA A 147 5.45 -1.87 -24.49
CA ALA A 147 6.55 -2.82 -24.60
C ALA A 147 7.78 -2.33 -23.82
N ASP A 148 8.13 -1.05 -23.94
CA ASP A 148 9.25 -0.46 -23.20
C ASP A 148 8.97 -0.43 -21.70
N VAL A 149 7.72 -0.10 -21.31
CA VAL A 149 7.29 -0.17 -19.90
C VAL A 149 7.44 -1.59 -19.36
N ALA A 150 7.01 -2.59 -20.13
CA ALA A 150 7.12 -3.99 -19.71
C ALA A 150 8.59 -4.38 -19.48
N ALA A 151 9.48 -4.06 -20.43
CA ALA A 151 10.90 -4.36 -20.33
C ALA A 151 11.56 -3.65 -19.14
N ALA A 152 11.31 -2.34 -18.98
CA ALA A 152 11.91 -1.54 -17.92
C ALA A 152 11.37 -1.89 -16.52
N ALA A 153 10.10 -2.31 -16.41
CA ALA A 153 9.55 -2.79 -15.15
C ALA A 153 10.01 -4.22 -14.82
N GLY A 154 10.52 -4.99 -15.79
CA GLY A 154 11.04 -6.34 -15.56
C GLY A 154 10.07 -7.48 -15.85
N TYR A 155 9.13 -7.25 -16.78
CA TYR A 155 8.31 -8.30 -17.36
C TYR A 155 9.02 -8.93 -18.57
N SER A 156 8.67 -10.18 -18.87
CA SER A 156 9.16 -10.90 -20.05
C SER A 156 8.71 -10.24 -21.36
N ASP A 157 7.49 -9.71 -21.36
CA ASP A 157 6.82 -9.12 -22.51
C ASP A 157 5.61 -8.29 -22.05
N GLN A 158 5.05 -7.51 -22.99
CA GLN A 158 3.88 -6.68 -22.75
C GLN A 158 2.63 -7.47 -22.35
N ALA A 159 2.43 -8.69 -22.88
CA ALA A 159 1.24 -9.49 -22.60
C ALA A 159 1.26 -9.99 -21.15
N HIS A 160 2.41 -10.41 -20.65
CA HIS A 160 2.64 -10.74 -19.25
C HIS A 160 2.39 -9.54 -18.34
N MET A 161 2.99 -8.39 -18.66
CA MET A 161 2.73 -7.14 -17.92
C MET A 161 1.22 -6.84 -17.87
N THR A 162 0.52 -6.95 -18.99
CA THR A 162 -0.92 -6.64 -19.07
C THR A 162 -1.76 -7.56 -18.18
N ARG A 163 -1.43 -8.85 -18.09
CA ARG A 163 -2.12 -9.79 -17.18
C ARG A 163 -1.92 -9.44 -15.72
N GLU A 164 -0.69 -9.14 -15.32
CA GLU A 164 -0.38 -8.74 -13.94
C GLU A 164 -1.00 -7.37 -13.62
N PHE A 165 -1.00 -6.42 -14.56
CA PHE A 165 -1.66 -5.12 -14.39
C PHE A 165 -3.16 -5.28 -14.09
N ALA A 166 -3.85 -6.14 -14.84
CA ALA A 166 -5.25 -6.44 -14.61
C ALA A 166 -5.49 -7.12 -13.25
N ARG A 167 -4.59 -8.00 -12.83
CA ARG A 167 -4.65 -8.65 -11.52
C ARG A 167 -4.52 -7.66 -10.36
N TRP A 168 -3.57 -6.73 -10.45
CA TRP A 168 -3.27 -5.80 -9.35
C TRP A 168 -4.16 -4.55 -9.33
N PHE A 169 -4.61 -4.09 -10.50
CA PHE A 169 -5.28 -2.79 -10.64
C PHE A 169 -6.66 -2.87 -11.28
N GLU A 170 -7.12 -4.06 -11.68
CA GLU A 170 -8.40 -4.29 -12.38
C GLU A 170 -8.61 -3.41 -13.63
N LEU A 171 -7.49 -2.97 -14.20
CA LEU A 171 -7.43 -2.12 -15.38
C LEU A 171 -6.42 -2.70 -16.36
N SER A 172 -6.62 -2.44 -17.65
CA SER A 172 -5.54 -2.61 -18.62
C SER A 172 -4.62 -1.39 -18.56
N PRO A 173 -3.34 -1.52 -18.96
CA PRO A 173 -2.43 -0.37 -19.01
C PRO A 173 -2.98 0.80 -19.86
N GLY A 174 -3.66 0.48 -20.96
CA GLY A 174 -4.29 1.49 -21.82
C GLY A 174 -5.46 2.23 -21.14
N ARG A 175 -6.31 1.53 -20.38
CA ARG A 175 -7.38 2.18 -19.60
C ARG A 175 -6.82 2.98 -18.43
N PHE A 176 -5.79 2.45 -17.77
CA PHE A 176 -5.12 3.14 -16.68
C PHE A 176 -4.55 4.49 -17.13
N ARG A 177 -3.92 4.54 -18.32
CA ARG A 177 -3.36 5.78 -18.90
C ARG A 177 -4.40 6.89 -19.08
N THR A 178 -5.62 6.54 -19.50
CA THR A 178 -6.68 7.54 -19.75
C THR A 178 -7.45 7.95 -18.49
N GLN A 179 -7.35 7.17 -17.41
CA GLN A 179 -8.05 7.44 -16.16
C GLN A 179 -7.19 8.29 -15.22
N ARG A 180 -7.41 9.61 -15.22
CA ARG A 180 -6.74 10.55 -14.31
C ARG A 180 -6.83 10.11 -12.84
N ALA A 181 -8.02 9.75 -12.35
CA ALA A 181 -8.21 9.30 -10.98
C ALA A 181 -7.37 8.05 -10.64
N ALA A 182 -7.20 7.12 -11.59
CA ALA A 182 -6.37 5.93 -11.38
C ALA A 182 -4.88 6.30 -11.27
N ARG A 183 -4.41 7.26 -12.07
CA ARG A 183 -3.02 7.76 -11.99
C ARG A 183 -2.74 8.46 -10.68
N GLU A 184 -3.65 9.34 -10.24
CA GLU A 184 -3.54 10.03 -8.94
C GLU A 184 -3.48 9.03 -7.77
N LEU A 185 -4.19 7.90 -7.84
CA LEU A 185 -4.11 6.85 -6.82
C LEU A 185 -2.77 6.09 -6.79
N ILE A 186 -2.09 5.97 -7.93
CA ILE A 186 -0.75 5.35 -7.99
C ILE A 186 0.32 6.30 -7.46
N ASP A 187 0.18 7.59 -7.75
CA ASP A 187 1.11 8.64 -7.32
C ASP A 187 0.99 8.98 -5.82
N GLN A 188 -0.07 8.50 -5.13
CA GLN A 188 -0.15 8.56 -3.68
C GLN A 188 1.04 7.78 -3.08
N PRO A 189 1.87 8.41 -2.23
CA PRO A 189 3.04 7.77 -1.65
C PRO A 189 2.65 6.46 -0.94
N GLY A 190 3.22 5.38 -1.46
CA GLY A 190 3.07 4.02 -0.97
C GLY A 190 4.36 3.30 -1.35
N LEU A 191 5.07 2.80 -0.32
CA LEU A 191 6.50 2.50 -0.30
C LEU A 191 7.38 3.76 -0.46
N GLY A 192 7.48 4.59 0.59
CA GLY A 192 8.44 5.70 0.67
C GLY A 192 7.93 6.91 1.45
N THR A 193 8.60 7.19 2.57
CA THR A 193 8.60 8.40 3.43
C THR A 193 7.29 8.85 4.10
N ASP A 194 7.39 8.89 5.44
CA ASP A 194 6.58 9.60 6.43
C ASP A 194 5.09 9.28 6.53
N VAL A 195 4.62 9.28 7.78
CA VAL A 195 3.21 9.18 8.16
C VAL A 195 2.41 10.15 7.30
N GLN A 196 1.64 9.62 6.36
CA GLN A 196 0.70 10.42 5.59
C GLN A 196 -0.69 10.28 6.19
N ILE A 197 -1.25 11.41 6.62
CA ILE A 197 -2.69 11.55 6.78
C ILE A 197 -3.26 11.51 5.36
N SER A 198 -3.47 10.31 4.84
CA SER A 198 -4.07 10.11 3.54
C SER A 198 -5.56 10.31 3.70
N THR A 199 -6.06 11.39 3.09
CA THR A 199 -7.47 11.71 2.85
C THR A 199 -8.11 12.64 3.88
N ARG A 200 -7.99 13.96 3.64
CA ARG A 200 -9.17 14.82 3.65
C ARG A 200 -9.86 14.61 2.30
N MET A 201 -10.89 13.77 2.24
CA MET A 201 -11.93 13.96 1.24
C MET A 201 -13.00 14.82 1.90
N PRO A 202 -12.96 16.16 1.78
CA PRO A 202 -14.21 16.88 1.87
C PRO A 202 -15.01 16.38 0.66
N LEU A 203 -16.09 15.63 0.91
CA LEU A 203 -17.10 15.41 -0.11
C LEU A 203 -17.65 16.80 -0.44
N GLY A 204 -17.07 17.44 -1.45
CA GLY A 204 -17.77 18.46 -2.20
C GLY A 204 -19.04 17.80 -2.70
N SER A 205 -20.18 18.37 -2.30
CA SER A 205 -21.51 17.98 -2.70
C SER A 205 -21.56 17.65 -4.19
N LEU A 206 -21.69 16.37 -4.53
CA LEU A 206 -22.19 15.96 -5.84
C LEU A 206 -23.71 16.19 -5.83
N THR A 207 -24.08 17.41 -6.18
CA THR A 207 -25.38 17.76 -6.77
C THR A 207 -25.13 18.20 -8.20
#